data_AF-A0AA96N6E0-F1
#
_entry.id   AF-A0AA96N6E0-F1
#
_cell.length_a   1.000
_cell.length_b   1.000
_cell.length_c   1.000
_cell.angle_alpha   90.00
_cell.angle_beta   90.00
_cell.angle_gamma   90.00
#
_symmetry.space_group_name_H-M   'P 1'
#
loop_
_entity.id
_entity.type
_entity.pdbx_description
1 polymer ?
#
loop_
_entity_poly.entity_id
_entity_poly.type
_entity_poly.pdbx_seq_one_letter_code
_entity_poly.pdbx_strand_id
1 'polypeptide(L)'
;MIATLCSIDELKEAKTALVDLQDSYPALCEKFVHVAGLTRSLQLKYQYMGCLIMDENSDDCIPNIPYSSVLRLYKKEVQTLKNDEHIDALKKLFRSFKDTGYAKISLLALGRSPESLIGASSVK
;
A
#
# COMPACT_ATOMS: atom_id res chain seq x y z
N MET A 1 0.47 9.22 17.43
CA MET A 1 0.01 8.01 16.71
C MET A 1 0.67 6.82 17.38
N ILE A 2 -0.12 5.98 18.04
CA ILE A 2 0.38 4.78 18.72
C ILE A 2 0.69 3.78 17.61
N ALA A 3 1.95 3.37 17.45
CA ALA A 3 2.29 2.27 16.58
C ALA A 3 1.70 1.01 17.21
N THR A 4 0.58 0.51 16.70
CA THR A 4 0.09 -0.82 17.06
C THR A 4 1.18 -1.83 16.69
N LEU A 5 1.59 -2.62 17.68
CA LEU A 5 2.56 -3.67 17.53
C LEU A 5 1.94 -4.77 16.65
N CYS A 6 2.01 -4.59 15.33
CA CYS A 6 1.56 -5.61 14.40
C CYS A 6 2.44 -6.86 14.58
N SER A 7 1.79 -8.00 14.78
CA SER A 7 2.48 -9.24 15.12
C SER A 7 3.07 -9.91 13.88
N ILE A 8 4.02 -10.82 14.08
CA ILE A 8 4.58 -11.62 12.98
C ILE A 8 3.52 -12.44 12.28
N ASP A 9 2.57 -12.96 13.03
CA ASP A 9 1.51 -13.79 12.50
C ASP A 9 0.58 -12.96 11.59
N GLU A 10 0.19 -11.75 11.99
CA GLU A 10 -0.60 -10.84 11.14
C GLU A 10 0.13 -10.49 9.83
N LEU A 11 1.46 -10.31 9.87
CA LEU A 11 2.26 -10.04 8.67
C LEU A 11 2.38 -11.26 7.76
N LYS A 12 2.47 -12.46 8.33
CA LYS A 12 2.44 -13.71 7.57
C LYS A 12 1.09 -13.93 6.94
N GLU A 13 -0.01 -13.70 7.67
CA GLU A 13 -1.38 -13.78 7.15
C GLU A 13 -1.60 -12.76 6.02
N ALA A 14 -1.15 -11.51 6.20
CA ALA A 14 -1.23 -10.49 5.15
C ALA A 14 -0.43 -10.89 3.91
N LYS A 15 0.74 -11.52 4.08
CA LYS A 15 1.53 -12.04 2.96
C LYS A 15 0.82 -13.18 2.24
N THR A 16 0.24 -14.13 2.97
CA THR A 16 -0.55 -15.21 2.37
C THR A 16 -1.72 -14.65 1.57
N ALA A 17 -2.48 -13.70 2.15
CA ALA A 17 -3.59 -13.05 1.46
C ALA A 17 -3.14 -12.29 0.19
N LEU A 18 -1.93 -11.72 0.18
CA LEU A 18 -1.35 -11.09 -1.03
C LEU A 18 -0.99 -12.12 -2.10
N VAL A 19 -0.49 -13.29 -1.71
CA VAL A 19 -0.22 -14.40 -2.64
C VAL A 19 -1.53 -14.90 -3.24
N ASP A 20 -2.55 -15.13 -2.42
CA ASP A 20 -3.88 -15.54 -2.88
C ASP A 20 -4.50 -14.50 -3.84
N LEU A 21 -4.30 -13.20 -3.54
CA LEU A 21 -4.72 -12.11 -4.41
C LEU A 21 -3.95 -12.11 -5.74
N GLN A 22 -2.65 -12.39 -5.72
CA GLN A 22 -1.81 -12.48 -6.92
C GLN A 22 -2.19 -13.66 -7.81
N ASP A 23 -2.50 -14.81 -7.21
CA ASP A 23 -2.94 -16.01 -7.94
C ASP A 23 -4.33 -15.81 -8.55
N SER A 24 -5.23 -15.11 -7.83
CA SER A 24 -6.60 -14.84 -8.29
C SER A 24 -6.68 -13.70 -9.31
N TYR A 25 -5.90 -12.64 -9.11
CA TYR A 25 -5.96 -11.39 -9.86
C TYR A 25 -4.56 -10.83 -10.19
N PRO A 26 -3.78 -11.52 -11.03
CA PRO A 26 -2.38 -11.16 -11.30
C PRO A 26 -2.23 -9.76 -11.88
N ALA A 27 -3.15 -9.33 -12.76
CA ALA A 27 -3.12 -7.99 -13.36
C ALA A 27 -3.38 -6.86 -12.34
N LEU A 28 -4.28 -7.09 -11.37
CA LEU A 28 -4.52 -6.16 -10.27
C LEU A 28 -3.27 -6.05 -9.39
N CYS A 29 -2.65 -7.19 -9.05
CA CYS A 29 -1.44 -7.22 -8.26
C CYS A 29 -0.26 -6.53 -8.97
N GLU A 30 -0.11 -6.70 -10.29
CA GLU A 30 0.92 -6.00 -11.07
C GLU A 30 0.74 -4.47 -10.99
N LYS A 31 -0.48 -3.97 -11.18
CA LYS A 31 -0.80 -2.53 -11.04
C LYS A 31 -0.55 -2.04 -9.62
N PHE A 32 -0.88 -2.85 -8.62
CA PHE A 32 -0.64 -2.50 -7.22
C PHE A 32 0.86 -2.41 -6.90
N VAL A 33 1.64 -3.40 -7.31
CA VAL A 33 3.10 -3.43 -7.16
C VAL A 33 3.73 -2.23 -7.86
N HIS A 34 3.25 -1.87 -9.05
CA HIS A 34 3.67 -0.67 -9.77
C HIS A 34 3.42 0.62 -8.97
N VAL A 35 2.20 0.82 -8.46
CA VAL A 35 1.85 2.00 -7.64
C VAL A 35 2.63 2.03 -6.32
N ALA A 36 2.83 0.89 -5.66
CA ALA A 36 3.64 0.79 -4.45
C ALA A 36 5.11 1.13 -4.73
N GLY A 37 5.66 0.65 -5.84
CA GLY A 37 7.02 0.95 -6.29
C GLY A 37 7.19 2.43 -6.62
N LEU A 38 6.22 3.03 -7.33
CA LEU A 38 6.22 4.46 -7.64
C LEU A 38 6.14 5.32 -6.37
N THR A 39 5.29 4.94 -5.41
CA THR A 39 5.18 5.59 -4.09
C THR A 39 6.54 5.62 -3.39
N ARG A 40 7.26 4.48 -3.41
CA ARG A 40 8.60 4.37 -2.83
C ARG A 40 9.63 5.23 -3.57
N SER A 41 9.64 5.21 -4.90
CA SER A 41 10.59 5.96 -5.74
C SER A 41 10.43 7.48 -5.59
N LEU A 42 9.19 7.96 -5.41
CA LEU A 42 8.88 9.36 -5.18
C LEU A 42 8.99 9.79 -3.71
N GLN A 43 9.43 8.89 -2.82
CA GLN A 43 9.55 9.13 -1.38
C GLN A 43 8.23 9.59 -0.73
N LEU A 44 7.10 9.10 -1.25
CA LEU A 44 5.78 9.39 -0.70
C LEU A 44 5.45 8.44 0.45
N LYS A 45 4.63 8.92 1.39
CA LYS A 45 4.12 8.07 2.46
C LYS A 45 3.15 7.05 1.88
N TYR A 46 3.31 5.77 2.22
CA TYR A 46 2.30 4.74 1.88
C TYR A 46 0.93 5.04 2.48
N GLN A 47 0.86 5.83 3.57
CA GLN A 47 -0.41 6.33 4.09
C GLN A 47 -1.18 7.14 3.05
N TYR A 48 -0.49 8.02 2.32
CA TYR A 48 -1.09 8.83 1.27
C TYR A 48 -1.59 7.96 0.11
N MET A 49 -0.77 6.98 -0.31
CA MET A 49 -1.15 6.01 -1.33
C MET A 49 -2.42 5.24 -0.92
N GLY A 50 -2.45 4.70 0.30
CA GLY A 50 -3.59 3.96 0.82
C GLY A 50 -4.86 4.80 0.88
N CYS A 51 -4.78 6.04 1.37
CA CYS A 51 -5.93 6.96 1.37
C CYS A 51 -6.49 7.17 -0.05
N LEU A 52 -5.62 7.39 -1.05
CA LEU A 52 -6.08 7.58 -2.44
C LEU A 52 -6.76 6.33 -3.02
N ILE A 53 -6.21 5.14 -2.76
CA ILE A 53 -6.78 3.86 -3.21
C ILE A 53 -8.13 3.62 -2.53
N MET A 54 -8.21 3.88 -1.23
CA MET A 54 -9.38 3.58 -0.39
C MET A 54 -10.46 4.67 -0.42
N ASP A 55 -10.25 5.76 -1.15
CA ASP A 55 -11.13 6.93 -1.17
C ASP A 55 -11.32 7.56 0.23
N GLU A 56 -10.26 7.53 1.04
CA GLU A 56 -10.22 8.12 2.38
C GLU A 56 -9.63 9.54 2.34
N ASN A 57 -9.93 10.33 3.38
CA ASN A 57 -9.35 11.66 3.54
C ASN A 57 -7.82 11.55 3.66
N SER A 58 -7.13 12.40 2.90
CA SER A 58 -5.66 12.39 2.80
C SER A 58 -5.00 13.67 3.32
N ASP A 59 -5.78 14.58 3.90
CA ASP A 59 -5.35 15.93 4.29
C ASP A 59 -4.16 15.90 5.27
N ASP A 60 -4.14 14.95 6.20
CA ASP A 60 -3.05 14.76 7.16
C ASP A 60 -1.79 14.11 6.58
N CYS A 61 -1.83 13.62 5.34
CA CYS A 61 -0.74 12.89 4.70
C CYS A 61 -0.36 13.41 3.30
N ILE A 62 -0.84 14.60 2.92
CA ILE A 62 -0.50 15.24 1.65
C ILE A 62 1.03 15.37 1.54
N PRO A 63 1.63 14.89 0.45
CA PRO A 63 3.07 14.96 0.28
C PRO A 63 3.50 16.39 -0.08
N ASN A 64 4.62 16.84 0.48
CA ASN A 64 5.23 18.12 0.15
C ASN A 64 6.05 18.00 -1.15
N ILE A 65 5.39 17.75 -2.28
CA ILE A 65 6.03 17.73 -3.60
C ILE A 65 6.00 19.15 -4.18
N PRO A 66 7.15 19.76 -4.52
CA PRO A 66 7.17 21.12 -5.06
C PRO A 66 6.54 21.23 -6.47
N TYR A 67 6.56 20.14 -7.24
CA TYR A 67 6.04 20.11 -8.60
C TYR A 67 4.66 19.46 -8.67
N SER A 68 3.63 20.28 -8.90
CA SER A 68 2.24 19.83 -9.04
C SER A 68 2.02 18.84 -10.20
N SER A 69 2.84 18.91 -11.26
CA SER A 69 2.82 17.98 -12.38
C SER A 69 3.16 16.54 -11.95
N VAL A 70 4.15 16.38 -11.07
CA VAL A 70 4.56 15.06 -10.55
C VAL A 70 3.45 14.46 -9.70
N LEU A 71 2.83 15.26 -8.82
CA LEU A 71 1.70 14.80 -8.01
C LEU A 71 0.50 14.39 -8.88
N ARG A 72 0.23 15.14 -9.96
CA ARG A 72 -0.84 14.81 -10.90
C ARG A 72 -0.57 13.51 -11.65
N LEU A 73 0.68 13.27 -12.07
CA LEU A 73 1.08 11.99 -12.69
C LEU A 73 0.89 10.84 -11.71
N TYR A 74 1.36 10.98 -10.47
CA TYR A 74 1.16 9.97 -9.43
C TYR A 74 -0.32 9.63 -9.21
N LYS A 75 -1.19 10.65 -9.06
CA LYS A 75 -2.64 10.44 -8.92
C LYS A 75 -3.24 9.72 -10.14
N LYS A 76 -2.73 9.96 -11.35
CA LYS A 76 -3.17 9.25 -12.56
C LYS A 76 -2.81 7.77 -12.51
N GLU A 77 -1.60 7.42 -12.07
CA GLU A 77 -1.19 6.02 -11.90
C GLU A 77 -2.04 5.30 -10.84
N VAL A 78 -2.33 5.97 -9.72
CA VAL A 78 -3.27 5.43 -8.71
C VAL A 78 -4.66 5.24 -9.30
N GLN A 79 -5.13 6.16 -10.16
CA GLN A 79 -6.43 6.01 -10.80
C GLN A 79 -6.47 4.85 -11.80
N THR A 80 -5.37 4.57 -12.50
CA THR A 80 -5.26 3.39 -13.37
C THR A 80 -5.44 2.10 -12.57
N LEU A 81 -4.87 2.02 -11.36
CA LEU A 81 -5.11 0.91 -10.43
C LEU A 81 -6.58 0.87 -9.98
N LYS A 82 -7.17 2.00 -9.62
CA LYS A 82 -8.56 2.07 -9.15
C LYS A 82 -9.62 1.73 -10.21
N ASN A 83 -9.28 1.89 -11.48
CA ASN A 83 -10.15 1.54 -12.59
C ASN A 83 -10.10 0.03 -12.92
N ASP A 84 -9.29 -0.77 -12.22
CA ASP A 84 -9.32 -2.21 -12.33
C ASP A 84 -10.67 -2.77 -11.85
N GLU A 85 -11.25 -3.69 -12.62
CA GLU A 85 -12.56 -4.29 -12.32
C GLU A 85 -12.57 -5.08 -11.00
N HIS A 86 -11.41 -5.51 -10.51
CA HIS A 86 -11.26 -6.26 -9.27
C HIS A 86 -10.69 -5.44 -8.11
N ILE A 87 -10.67 -4.09 -8.22
CA ILE A 87 -10.14 -3.20 -7.18
C ILE A 87 -10.72 -3.47 -5.78
N ASP A 88 -11.97 -3.92 -5.69
CA ASP A 88 -12.62 -4.25 -4.43
C ASP A 88 -11.93 -5.38 -3.67
N ALA A 89 -11.27 -6.32 -4.36
CA ALA A 89 -10.49 -7.39 -3.73
C ALA A 89 -9.26 -6.81 -2.98
N LEU A 90 -8.55 -5.86 -3.60
CA LEU A 90 -7.44 -5.15 -2.96
C LEU A 90 -7.94 -4.28 -1.80
N LYS A 91 -9.03 -3.54 -1.98
CA LYS A 91 -9.65 -2.74 -0.91
C LYS A 91 -10.07 -3.61 0.27
N LYS A 92 -10.61 -4.81 0.01
CA LYS A 92 -10.96 -5.79 1.05
C LYS A 92 -9.72 -6.25 1.81
N LEU A 93 -8.63 -6.57 1.13
CA LEU A 93 -7.36 -6.94 1.76
C LEU A 93 -6.88 -5.81 2.69
N PHE A 94 -6.88 -4.56 2.24
CA PHE A 94 -6.52 -3.41 3.10
C PHE A 94 -7.41 -3.26 4.33
N ARG A 95 -8.72 -3.51 4.21
CA ARG A 95 -9.64 -3.48 5.36
C ARG A 95 -9.37 -4.62 6.34
N SER A 96 -9.12 -5.83 5.84
CA SER A 96 -8.83 -7.00 6.67
C SER A 96 -7.55 -6.85 7.49
N PHE A 97 -6.57 -6.12 6.98
CA PHE A 97 -5.26 -5.90 7.62
C PHE A 97 -5.04 -4.43 7.98
N LYS A 98 -6.10 -3.72 8.40
CA LYS A 98 -6.03 -2.29 8.72
C LYS A 98 -4.98 -1.96 9.78
N ASP A 99 -4.84 -2.80 10.80
CA ASP A 99 -3.86 -2.64 11.89
C ASP A 99 -2.41 -2.87 11.43
N THR A 100 -2.21 -3.68 10.39
CA THR A 100 -0.91 -3.85 9.71
C THR A 100 -0.49 -2.56 8.99
N GLY A 101 -1.47 -1.82 8.47
CA GLY A 101 -1.29 -0.54 7.81
C GLY A 101 -0.77 -0.63 6.38
N TYR A 102 -1.05 0.41 5.58
CA TYR A 102 -0.72 0.45 4.15
C TYR A 102 0.75 0.24 3.85
N ALA A 103 1.64 0.76 4.70
CA ALA A 103 3.08 0.65 4.52
C ALA A 103 3.58 -0.80 4.53
N LYS A 104 3.19 -1.59 5.54
CA LYS A 104 3.66 -2.97 5.66
C LYS A 104 3.10 -3.85 4.55
N ILE A 105 1.81 -3.70 4.23
CA ILE A 105 1.18 -4.44 3.12
C ILE A 105 1.86 -4.13 1.78
N SER A 106 2.16 -2.85 1.53
CA SER A 106 2.86 -2.43 0.30
C SER A 106 4.28 -2.98 0.24
N LEU A 107 5.00 -2.99 1.35
CA LEU A 107 6.35 -3.55 1.40
C LEU A 107 6.34 -5.08 1.21
N LEU A 108 5.34 -5.79 1.76
CA LEU A 108 5.15 -7.22 1.50
C LEU A 108 4.91 -7.48 0.00
N ALA A 109 4.05 -6.68 -0.64
CA ALA A 109 3.80 -6.79 -2.09
C ALA A 109 5.03 -6.50 -2.95
N LEU A 110 5.94 -5.63 -2.47
CA LEU A 110 7.24 -5.39 -3.08
C LEU A 110 8.29 -6.48 -2.77
N GLY A 111 7.89 -7.60 -2.15
CA GLY A 111 8.74 -8.75 -1.89
C GLY A 111 9.51 -8.70 -0.57
N ARG A 112 9.23 -7.75 0.34
CA ARG A 112 9.80 -7.81 1.70
C ARG A 112 9.23 -9.01 2.45
N SER A 113 10.06 -9.62 3.28
CA SER A 113 9.62 -10.71 4.16
C SER A 113 8.95 -10.15 5.41
N PRO A 114 7.97 -10.88 6.01
CA PRO A 114 7.33 -10.49 7.27
C PRO A 114 8.35 -10.21 8.39
N GLU A 115 9.39 -11.02 8.50
CA GLU A 115 10.44 -10.92 9.51
C GLU A 115 11.23 -9.62 9.38
N SER A 116 11.48 -9.14 8.15
CA SER A 116 12.16 -7.86 7.89
C SER A 116 11.31 -6.64 8.29
N LEU A 117 10.00 -6.80 8.45
CA LEU A 117 9.08 -5.71 8.79
C LEU A 117 8.81 -5.63 10.30
N ILE A 118 9.25 -6.63 11.06
CA ILE A 118 9.21 -6.66 12.52
C ILE A 118 10.52 -6.08 13.04
N GLY A 119 10.40 -5.06 13.89
CA GLY A 119 11.55 -4.31 14.36
C GLY A 119 11.83 -3.04 13.57
N ALA A 120 11.14 -2.79 12.45
CA ALA A 120 11.06 -1.46 11.84
C ALA A 120 10.11 -0.54 12.64
N SER A 121 10.33 -0.43 13.96
CA SER A 121 9.68 0.55 14.83
C SER A 121 10.22 1.98 14.61
N SER A 122 11.01 2.19 13.54
CA SER A 122 11.68 3.46 13.26
C SER A 122 12.02 3.57 11.78
N VAL A 123 11.01 3.79 10.93
CA VAL A 123 11.24 4.46 9.65
C VAL A 123 10.37 5.70 9.67
N LYS A 124 11.03 6.86 9.84
CA LYS A 124 10.45 8.21 9.77
C LYS A 124 9.80 8.46 8.42
#